data_AF-A0A3B9BXW1-F1
#
_entry.id   AF-A0A3B9BXW1-F1
#
_cell.length_a   1.000
_cell.length_b   1.000
_cell.length_c   1.000
_cell.angle_alpha   90.00
_cell.angle_beta   90.00
_cell.angle_gamma   90.00
#
_symmetry.space_group_name_H-M   'P 1'
#
loop_
_entity.id
_entity.type
_entity.pdbx_description
1 polymer ?
#
loop_
_entity_poly.entity_id
_entity_poly.type
_entity_poly.pdbx_seq_one_letter_code
_entity_poly.pdbx_strand_id
1 'polypeptide(L)'
;DLRKVNQTTPSVAIRVFSKLFNAKLNILNVDKLQRASDPDALRELEHLKEIFSDIDYEFHFIEHENFPEALQQFIHDKDMQMVILLPKKYSWFESLFHKSQTKVMAYHSHVPLLALHMA
;
A
#
# COMPACT_ATOMS: atom_id res chain seq x y z
N ASP A 1 0.03 6.63 1.81
CA ASP A 1 0.71 7.92 1.62
C ASP A 1 1.24 8.08 0.20
N LEU A 2 0.68 9.02 -0.55
CA LEU A 2 0.90 9.25 -1.99
C LEU A 2 2.05 10.21 -2.31
N ARG A 3 3.14 10.22 -1.54
CA ARG A 3 4.26 11.13 -1.81
C ARG A 3 5.33 10.50 -2.71
N LYS A 4 5.72 11.18 -3.80
CA LYS A 4 6.83 10.81 -4.71
C LYS A 4 6.69 9.40 -5.28
N VAL A 5 5.52 9.04 -5.75
CA VAL A 5 5.17 7.69 -6.24
C VAL A 5 6.07 7.25 -7.40
N ASN A 6 6.45 8.17 -8.29
CA ASN A 6 7.39 7.89 -9.39
C ASN A 6 8.80 7.48 -8.92
N GLN A 7 9.19 7.89 -7.72
CA GLN A 7 10.52 7.63 -7.16
C GLN A 7 10.50 6.52 -6.11
N THR A 8 9.33 6.08 -5.64
CA THR A 8 9.20 5.19 -4.48
C THR A 8 8.39 3.94 -4.77
N THR A 9 7.86 3.81 -5.98
CA THR A 9 7.07 2.65 -6.39
C THR A 9 7.94 1.72 -7.24
N PRO A 10 8.27 0.50 -6.76
CA PRO A 10 8.98 -0.52 -7.54
C PRO A 10 8.03 -1.14 -8.57
N SER A 11 7.60 -0.34 -9.54
CA SER A 11 6.53 -0.63 -10.49
C SER A 11 6.80 -1.87 -11.34
N VAL A 12 8.06 -2.11 -11.71
CA VAL A 12 8.47 -3.31 -12.45
C VAL A 12 8.19 -4.57 -11.64
N ALA A 13 8.58 -4.60 -10.36
CA ALA A 13 8.33 -5.75 -9.50
C ALA A 13 6.83 -5.96 -9.31
N ILE A 14 6.08 -4.92 -8.97
CA ILE A 14 4.62 -4.99 -8.80
C ILE A 14 3.96 -5.55 -10.07
N ARG A 15 4.36 -5.06 -11.25
CA ARG A 15 3.85 -5.53 -12.55
C ARG A 15 4.15 -7.01 -12.78
N VAL A 16 5.37 -7.46 -12.47
CA VAL A 16 5.74 -8.88 -12.58
C VAL A 16 4.82 -9.74 -11.73
N PHE A 17 4.59 -9.36 -10.46
CA PHE A 17 3.70 -10.09 -9.57
C PHE A 17 2.24 -10.06 -10.06
N SER A 18 1.71 -8.90 -10.44
CA SER A 18 0.35 -8.78 -10.97
C SER A 18 0.13 -9.67 -12.20
N LYS A 19 1.09 -9.71 -13.14
CA LYS A 19 0.99 -10.56 -14.34
C LYS A 19 1.20 -12.04 -14.04
N LEU A 20 2.14 -12.38 -13.15
CA LEU A 20 2.42 -13.77 -12.77
C LEU A 20 1.19 -14.44 -12.14
N PHE A 21 0.46 -13.70 -11.31
CA PHE A 21 -0.73 -14.21 -10.62
C PHE A 21 -2.05 -13.90 -11.33
N ASN A 22 -2.01 -13.21 -12.49
CA ASN A 22 -3.19 -12.65 -13.15
C ASN A 22 -4.10 -11.89 -12.16
N ALA A 23 -3.48 -11.10 -11.29
CA ALA A 23 -4.09 -10.49 -10.13
C ALA A 23 -4.52 -9.04 -10.41
N LYS A 24 -5.68 -8.67 -9.90
CA LYS A 24 -6.10 -7.27 -9.79
C LYS A 24 -5.31 -6.58 -8.69
N LEU A 25 -4.67 -5.46 -9.02
CA LEU A 25 -3.90 -4.65 -8.07
C LEU A 25 -4.82 -3.70 -7.29
N ASN A 26 -4.98 -3.92 -5.99
CA ASN A 26 -5.69 -2.99 -5.12
C ASN A 26 -4.70 -2.03 -4.45
N ILE A 27 -4.74 -0.75 -4.83
CA ILE A 27 -3.83 0.28 -4.33
C ILE A 27 -4.50 0.99 -3.16
N LEU A 28 -4.08 0.65 -1.94
CA LEU A 28 -4.62 1.24 -0.71
C LEU A 28 -3.81 2.46 -0.28
N ASN A 29 -4.49 3.60 -0.14
CA ASN A 29 -3.99 4.76 0.59
C ASN A 29 -4.75 4.93 1.91
N VAL A 30 -4.02 4.87 3.03
CA VAL A 30 -4.56 5.19 4.36
C VAL A 30 -4.08 6.58 4.73
N ASP A 31 -4.99 7.55 4.74
CA ASP A 31 -4.72 8.96 5.05
C ASP A 31 -5.98 9.67 5.55
N LYS A 32 -5.83 10.83 6.18
CA LYS A 32 -6.97 11.66 6.55
C LYS A 32 -7.56 12.28 5.28
N LEU A 33 -8.89 12.29 5.18
CA LEU A 33 -9.65 12.60 3.94
C LEU A 33 -9.31 13.97 3.33
N GLN A 34 -8.75 14.89 4.12
CA GLN A 34 -8.32 16.23 3.69
C GLN A 34 -7.26 16.23 2.59
N ARG A 35 -6.47 15.15 2.40
CA ARG A 35 -5.50 15.08 1.29
C ARG A 35 -6.08 14.64 -0.05
N ALA A 36 -7.29 14.07 -0.10
CA ALA A 36 -7.88 13.65 -1.37
C ALA A 36 -8.19 14.82 -2.32
N SER A 37 -8.28 16.05 -1.77
CA SER A 37 -8.46 17.29 -2.53
C SER A 37 -7.17 18.11 -2.67
N ASP A 38 -6.04 17.61 -2.17
CA ASP A 38 -4.73 18.25 -2.31
C ASP A 38 -4.24 18.11 -3.76
N PRO A 39 -3.94 19.22 -4.47
CA PRO A 39 -3.41 19.18 -5.83
C PRO A 39 -2.18 18.28 -5.99
N ASP A 40 -1.31 18.22 -4.97
CA ASP A 40 -0.12 17.36 -5.03
C ASP A 40 -0.51 15.88 -4.95
N ALA A 41 -1.46 15.52 -4.09
CA ALA A 41 -1.94 14.14 -4.00
C ALA A 41 -2.65 13.70 -5.29
N LEU A 42 -3.42 14.59 -5.92
CA LEU A 42 -4.06 14.34 -7.22
C LEU A 42 -3.01 14.10 -8.31
N ARG A 43 -1.94 14.90 -8.36
CA ARG A 43 -0.84 14.70 -9.32
C ARG A 43 -0.16 13.35 -9.14
N GLU A 44 0.04 12.92 -7.91
CA GLU A 44 0.65 11.63 -7.61
C GLU A 44 -0.30 10.46 -7.94
N LEU A 45 -1.62 10.65 -7.83
CA LEU A 45 -2.59 9.67 -8.32
C LEU A 45 -2.53 9.51 -9.85
N GLU A 46 -2.46 10.61 -10.60
CA GLU A 46 -2.34 10.55 -12.07
C GLU A 46 -1.07 9.79 -12.49
N HIS A 47 0.04 10.03 -11.80
CA HIS A 47 1.26 9.26 -12.01
C HIS A 47 1.11 7.76 -11.75
N LEU A 48 0.40 7.36 -10.69
CA LEU A 48 0.11 5.95 -10.44
C LEU A 48 -0.78 5.34 -11.52
N LYS A 49 -1.77 6.10 -12.04
CA LYS A 49 -2.61 5.66 -13.16
C LYS A 49 -1.79 5.39 -14.42
N GLU A 50 -0.85 6.28 -14.73
CA GLU A 50 0.08 6.11 -15.86
C GLU A 50 0.95 4.87 -15.68
N ILE A 51 1.57 4.73 -14.50
CA ILE A 51 2.44 3.59 -14.15
C ILE A 51 1.70 2.26 -14.32
N PHE A 52 0.45 2.16 -13.89
CA PHE A 52 -0.30 0.90 -13.86
C PHE A 52 -1.33 0.76 -14.98
N SER A 53 -1.25 1.59 -16.02
CA SER A 53 -2.21 1.62 -17.14
C SER A 53 -2.40 0.30 -17.91
N ASP A 54 -1.42 -0.61 -17.86
CA ASP A 54 -1.44 -1.94 -18.52
C ASP A 54 -1.77 -3.10 -17.57
N ILE A 55 -2.24 -2.83 -16.35
CA ILE A 55 -2.72 -3.85 -15.41
C ILE A 55 -4.11 -3.48 -14.89
N ASP A 56 -4.91 -4.48 -14.49
CA ASP A 56 -6.17 -4.23 -13.79
C ASP A 56 -5.87 -3.73 -12.38
N TYR A 57 -6.32 -2.51 -12.05
CA TYR A 57 -6.10 -1.92 -10.74
C TYR A 57 -7.32 -1.13 -10.24
N GLU A 58 -7.40 -0.97 -8.92
CA GLU A 58 -8.40 -0.14 -8.24
C GLU A 58 -7.78 0.62 -7.07
N PHE A 59 -8.13 1.90 -6.94
CA PHE A 59 -7.69 2.71 -5.81
C PHE A 59 -8.70 2.64 -4.66
N HIS A 60 -8.17 2.49 -3.45
CA HIS A 60 -8.95 2.50 -2.22
C HIS A 60 -8.39 3.55 -1.27
N PHE A 61 -9.29 4.32 -0.66
CA PHE A 61 -8.94 5.36 0.31
C PHE A 61 -9.66 5.06 1.62
N ILE A 62 -8.89 4.89 2.69
CA ILE A 62 -9.42 4.63 4.02
C ILE A 62 -8.94 5.71 4.97
N GLU A 63 -9.87 6.30 5.71
CA GLU A 63 -9.56 7.16 6.83
C GLU A 63 -9.56 6.32 8.11
N HIS A 64 -8.39 6.17 8.71
CA HIS A 64 -8.22 5.43 9.96
C HIS A 64 -6.98 5.93 10.70
N GLU A 65 -7.07 6.06 12.03
CA GLU A 65 -5.93 6.50 12.86
C GLU A 65 -4.89 5.38 13.07
N ASN A 66 -5.29 4.11 12.89
CA ASN A 66 -4.44 2.93 13.08
C ASN A 66 -4.28 2.11 11.78
N PHE A 67 -3.14 2.28 11.09
CA PHE A 67 -2.86 1.60 9.83
C PHE A 67 -2.91 0.07 9.89
N PRO A 68 -2.27 -0.61 10.88
CA PRO A 68 -2.39 -2.07 11.02
C PRO A 68 -3.83 -2.59 11.06
N GLU A 69 -4.71 -1.93 11.82
CA GLU A 69 -6.12 -2.31 11.93
C GLU A 69 -6.86 -2.06 10.61
N ALA A 70 -6.66 -0.89 10.00
CA ALA A 70 -7.26 -0.55 8.70
C ALA A 70 -6.85 -1.53 7.60
N LEU A 71 -5.58 -1.92 7.58
CA LEU A 71 -5.05 -2.89 6.62
C LEU A 71 -5.65 -4.27 6.84
N GLN A 72 -5.74 -4.74 8.10
CA GLN A 72 -6.36 -6.04 8.39
C GLN A 72 -7.83 -6.06 7.99
N GLN A 73 -8.58 -5.02 8.32
CA GLN A 73 -9.97 -4.90 7.91
C GLN A 73 -10.09 -4.89 6.38
N PHE A 74 -9.24 -4.13 5.68
CA PHE A 74 -9.24 -4.10 4.22
C PHE A 74 -8.95 -5.46 3.60
N ILE A 75 -7.98 -6.21 4.16
CA ILE A 75 -7.66 -7.56 3.70
C ILE A 75 -8.86 -8.48 3.86
N HIS A 76 -9.54 -8.42 5.00
CA HIS A 76 -10.73 -9.23 5.27
C HIS A 76 -11.92 -8.85 4.37
N ASP A 77 -12.29 -7.58 4.35
CA ASP A 77 -13.48 -7.08 3.65
C ASP A 77 -13.39 -7.21 2.13
N LYS A 78 -12.17 -7.19 1.58
CA LYS A 78 -11.92 -7.33 0.13
C LYS A 78 -11.41 -8.70 -0.28
N ASP A 79 -11.23 -9.63 0.65
CA ASP A 79 -10.63 -10.95 0.42
C ASP A 79 -9.25 -10.85 -0.28
N MET A 80 -8.38 -9.99 0.24
CA MET A 80 -7.04 -9.78 -0.33
C MET A 80 -6.17 -11.00 -0.09
N GLN A 81 -5.61 -11.55 -1.17
CA GLN A 81 -4.82 -12.80 -1.14
C GLN A 81 -3.31 -12.58 -0.96
N MET A 82 -2.84 -11.33 -1.05
CA MET A 82 -1.45 -10.94 -0.84
C MET A 82 -1.37 -9.45 -0.54
N VAL A 83 -0.39 -9.05 0.27
CA VAL A 83 -0.09 -7.65 0.55
C VAL A 83 1.30 -7.31 0.04
N ILE A 84 1.41 -6.26 -0.78
CA ILE A 84 2.69 -5.64 -1.13
C ILE A 84 2.85 -4.38 -0.29
N LEU A 85 3.85 -4.36 0.59
CA LEU A 85 4.19 -3.20 1.40
C LEU A 85 5.36 -2.45 0.77
N LEU A 86 5.23 -1.13 0.64
CA LEU A 86 6.28 -0.22 0.18
C LEU A 86 6.79 0.60 1.39
N PRO A 87 7.87 0.18 2.07
CA PRO A 87 8.38 0.87 3.24
C PRO A 87 8.95 2.22 2.83
N LYS A 88 8.30 3.31 3.23
CA LYS A 88 8.87 4.66 3.12
C LYS A 88 9.64 4.97 4.40
N LYS A 89 10.74 5.74 4.32
CA LYS A 89 11.49 6.25 5.48
C LYS A 89 10.67 7.26 6.28
N TYR A 90 9.64 6.79 6.96
CA TYR A 90 8.95 7.56 7.98
C TYR A 90 9.11 6.85 9.32
N SER A 91 9.36 7.63 10.38
CA SER A 91 9.47 7.17 11.77
C SER A 91 8.28 6.34 12.28
N TRP A 92 7.16 6.26 11.55
CA TRP A 92 6.01 5.45 11.95
C TRP A 92 6.14 3.96 11.61
N PHE A 93 6.87 3.56 10.55
CA PHE A 93 7.20 2.15 10.32
C PHE A 93 8.30 1.66 11.26
N GLU A 94 9.26 2.52 11.59
CA GLU A 94 10.25 2.24 12.63
C GLU A 94 9.56 1.84 13.94
N SER A 95 8.46 2.51 14.32
CA SER A 95 7.68 2.13 15.51
C SER A 95 7.00 0.75 15.42
N LEU A 96 6.68 0.28 14.21
CA LEU A 96 6.12 -1.05 13.96
C LEU A 96 7.17 -2.16 14.10
N PHE A 97 8.42 -1.87 13.72
CA PHE A 97 9.55 -2.80 13.87
C PHE A 97 10.27 -2.69 15.23
N HIS A 98 10.12 -1.57 15.96
CA HIS A 98 10.83 -1.32 17.21
C HIS A 98 10.03 -1.56 18.50
N LYS A 99 8.69 -1.69 18.48
CA LYS A 99 7.90 -1.79 19.72
C LYS A 99 6.86 -2.90 19.73
N SER A 100 7.24 -3.96 20.45
CA SER A 100 6.45 -5.09 20.96
C SER A 100 6.14 -6.24 19.98
N GLN A 101 6.41 -7.46 20.43
CA GLN A 101 6.08 -8.71 19.72
C GLN A 101 4.57 -8.82 19.41
N THR A 102 3.71 -8.16 20.21
CA THR A 102 2.25 -8.12 20.01
C THR A 102 1.83 -7.35 18.75
N LYS A 103 2.52 -6.25 18.38
CA LYS A 103 2.23 -5.50 17.14
C LYS A 103 2.66 -6.25 15.89
N VAL A 104 3.77 -6.99 15.98
CA VAL A 104 4.22 -7.90 14.92
C VAL A 104 3.24 -9.07 14.78
N MET A 105 2.74 -9.61 15.88
CA MET A 105 1.68 -10.65 15.87
C MET A 105 0.35 -10.14 15.33
N ALA A 106 -0.03 -8.88 15.58
CA ALA A 106 -1.18 -8.25 14.93
C ALA A 106 -0.99 -8.11 13.40
N TYR A 107 0.26 -8.11 12.93
CA TYR A 107 0.59 -8.17 11.51
C TYR A 107 0.61 -9.59 10.94
N HIS A 108 0.20 -10.63 11.69
CA HIS A 108 -0.20 -11.91 11.10
C HIS A 108 -1.47 -11.69 10.26
N SER A 109 -1.28 -11.03 9.12
CA SER A 109 -2.12 -11.24 7.98
C SER A 109 -2.10 -12.74 7.70
N HIS A 110 -3.29 -13.31 7.57
CA HIS A 110 -3.49 -14.67 7.11
C HIS A 110 -3.04 -14.85 5.66
N VAL A 111 -2.60 -13.77 5.00
CA VAL A 111 -2.11 -13.79 3.63
C VAL A 111 -0.63 -13.37 3.53
N PRO A 112 0.10 -13.83 2.50
CA PRO A 112 1.50 -13.50 2.31
C PRO A 112 1.77 -11.99 2.23
N LEU A 113 2.87 -11.57 2.85
CA LEU A 113 3.35 -10.18 2.84
C LEU A 113 4.67 -10.09 2.07
N LEU A 114 4.71 -9.24 1.06
CA LEU A 114 5.90 -8.91 0.27
C LEU A 114 6.31 -7.46 0.57
N ALA A 115 7.43 -7.27 1.28
CA ALA A 115 8.00 -5.94 1.49
C ALA A 115 9.01 -5.62 0.37
N LEU A 116 8.69 -4.63 -0.46
CA LEU A 116 9.58 -4.19 -1.54
C LEU A 116 10.29 -2.90 -1.14
N HIS A 117 11.62 -2.95 -1.08
CA HIS A 117 12.45 -1.77 -0.92
C HIS A 117 12.84 -1.18 -2.27
N MET A 118 13.00 0.14 -2.32
CA MET A 118 13.70 0.79 -3.42
C MET A 118 15.16 0.35 -3.38
N ALA A 119 15.69 -0.10 -4.52
CA ALA A 119 17.12 -0.26 -4.74
C ALA A 119 17.78 1.11 -4.97
#